data_AF-K1YXF8-F1
#
_entry.id   AF-K1YXF8-F1
#
_cell.length_a   1.000
_cell.length_b   1.000
_cell.length_c   1.000
_cell.angle_alpha   90.00
_cell.angle_beta   90.00
_cell.angle_gamma   90.00
#
_symmetry.space_group_name_H-M   'P 1'
#
loop_
_entity.id
_entity.type
_entity.pdbx_description
1 polymer ?
#
loop_
_entity_poly.entity_id
_entity_poly.type
_entity_poly.pdbx_seq_one_letter_code
_entity_poly.pdbx_strand_id
1 'polypeptide(L)'
;TVMLVEHAERFGLSQLHQLRGRVGRAGHQSYCFLMAAYQQSEDAGKRLSIMEETDDGFKISEEDLKIRGPGDFMGTRQAGLPDFKLAYLLNEDKLMVAARKRAQEILNEDISLALEKYQMIKKILKKRWLDKLNLTSIS
;
A
#
# COMPACT_ATOMS: atom_id res chain seq x y z
N THR A 1 -10.03 -25.89 6.08
CA THR A 1 -9.05 -26.29 5.04
C THR A 1 -7.66 -25.90 5.47
N VAL A 2 -6.62 -26.63 5.03
CA VAL A 2 -5.22 -26.32 5.37
C VAL A 2 -4.47 -25.84 4.13
N MET A 3 -3.69 -24.77 4.28
CA MET A 3 -2.74 -24.25 3.32
C MET A 3 -1.34 -24.34 3.90
N LEU A 4 -0.37 -24.70 3.07
CA LEU A 4 1.05 -24.70 3.42
C LEU A 4 1.80 -23.91 2.35
N VAL A 5 2.53 -22.89 2.75
CA VAL A 5 3.40 -22.10 1.86
C VAL A 5 4.84 -22.48 2.19
N GLU A 6 5.47 -23.23 1.30
CA GLU A 6 6.89 -23.55 1.40
C GLU A 6 7.75 -22.36 0.93
N HIS A 7 8.88 -22.15 1.58
CA HIS A 7 9.77 -21.02 1.30
C HIS A 7 9.06 -19.66 1.34
N ALA A 8 8.22 -19.46 2.36
CA ALA A 8 7.40 -18.28 2.53
C ALA A 8 8.24 -16.97 2.56
N GLU A 9 9.50 -17.04 3.00
CA GLU A 9 10.43 -15.90 3.05
C GLU A 9 10.71 -15.25 1.69
N ARG A 10 10.49 -16.00 0.60
CA ARG A 10 10.74 -15.55 -0.78
C ARG A 10 9.61 -14.71 -1.36
N PHE A 11 8.44 -14.73 -0.73
CA PHE A 11 7.27 -14.01 -1.20
C PHE A 11 7.20 -12.60 -0.61
N GLY A 12 6.64 -11.68 -1.38
CA GLY A 12 6.25 -10.37 -0.87
C GLY A 12 5.05 -10.50 0.06
N LEU A 13 4.94 -9.59 1.05
CA LEU A 13 3.87 -9.60 2.04
C LEU A 13 2.47 -9.55 1.38
N SER A 14 2.30 -8.71 0.36
CA SER A 14 1.08 -8.63 -0.46
C SER A 14 0.75 -9.95 -1.21
N GLN A 15 1.75 -10.71 -1.64
CA GLN A 15 1.54 -11.98 -2.34
C GLN A 15 1.06 -13.06 -1.36
N LEU A 16 1.65 -13.11 -0.17
CA LEU A 16 1.22 -14.00 0.91
C LEU A 16 -0.23 -13.73 1.32
N HIS A 17 -0.61 -12.46 1.41
CA HIS A 17 -1.99 -12.04 1.69
C HIS A 17 -3.00 -12.61 0.68
N GLN A 18 -2.72 -12.43 -0.60
CA GLN A 18 -3.57 -12.92 -1.67
C GLN A 18 -3.66 -14.45 -1.68
N LEU A 19 -2.54 -15.14 -1.42
CA LEU A 19 -2.48 -16.59 -1.32
C LEU A 19 -3.36 -17.11 -0.17
N ARG A 20 -3.23 -16.53 1.03
CA ARG A 20 -4.07 -16.87 2.19
C ARG A 20 -5.56 -16.67 1.90
N GLY A 21 -5.91 -15.57 1.22
CA GLY A 21 -7.31 -15.25 0.85
C GLY A 21 -7.97 -16.25 -0.12
N ARG A 22 -7.20 -17.15 -0.75
CA ARG A 22 -7.75 -18.23 -1.59
C ARG A 22 -8.26 -19.42 -0.77
N VAL A 23 -8.01 -19.44 0.54
CA VAL A 23 -8.35 -20.54 1.44
C VAL A 23 -9.31 -20.04 2.52
N GLY A 24 -10.30 -20.84 2.92
CA GLY A 24 -11.30 -20.44 3.92
C GLY A 24 -12.60 -19.84 3.36
N ARG A 25 -13.05 -20.32 2.19
CA ARG A 25 -14.40 -20.01 1.70
C ARG A 25 -15.45 -20.88 2.41
N ALA A 26 -16.65 -20.33 2.61
CA ALA A 26 -17.83 -20.98 3.21
C ALA A 26 -17.85 -21.18 4.75
N GLY A 27 -17.20 -20.30 5.52
CA GLY A 27 -17.40 -20.23 6.99
C GLY A 27 -16.75 -21.34 7.81
N HIS A 28 -16.02 -22.25 7.17
CA HIS A 28 -15.23 -23.27 7.87
C HIS A 28 -13.84 -22.75 8.23
N GLN A 29 -13.43 -23.00 9.48
CA GLN A 29 -12.09 -22.64 9.95
C GLN A 29 -11.01 -23.21 9.02
N SER A 30 -10.08 -22.35 8.66
CA SER A 30 -8.96 -22.70 7.79
C SER A 30 -7.66 -22.23 8.40
N TYR A 31 -6.59 -22.97 8.11
CA TYR A 31 -5.26 -22.77 8.65
C TYR A 31 -4.30 -22.51 7.50
N CYS A 32 -3.40 -21.55 7.68
CA CYS A 32 -2.32 -21.24 6.76
C CYS A 32 -1.01 -21.37 7.50
N PHE A 33 -0.18 -22.32 7.10
CA PHE A 33 1.16 -22.53 7.64
C PHE A 33 2.19 -21.91 6.71
N LEU A 34 3.10 -21.13 7.28
CA LEU A 34 4.21 -20.50 6.57
C LEU A 34 5.49 -21.25 6.96
N MET A 35 6.06 -22.02 6.03
CA MET A 35 7.37 -22.64 6.22
C MET A 35 8.43 -21.74 5.63
N ALA A 36 9.35 -21.29 6.47
CA ALA A 36 10.48 -20.48 6.08
C ALA A 36 11.81 -21.18 6.36
N ALA A 37 12.84 -20.82 5.59
CA ALA A 37 14.19 -21.27 5.87
C ALA A 37 14.68 -20.73 7.24
N TYR A 38 15.47 -21.53 7.96
CA TYR A 38 16.04 -21.12 9.25
C TYR A 38 16.88 -19.85 9.15
N GLN A 39 17.66 -19.72 8.07
CA GLN A 39 18.40 -18.51 7.74
C GLN A 39 17.58 -17.66 6.78
N GLN A 40 17.00 -16.59 7.30
CA GLN A 40 16.26 -15.60 6.52
C GLN A 40 16.74 -14.19 6.88
N SER A 41 16.52 -13.22 5.99
CA SER A 41 16.80 -11.82 6.30
C SER A 41 15.86 -11.31 7.40
N GLU A 42 16.27 -10.27 8.12
CA GLU A 42 15.44 -9.62 9.13
C GLU A 42 14.11 -9.12 8.52
N ASP A 43 14.16 -8.55 7.32
CA ASP A 43 12.97 -8.09 6.59
C ASP A 43 12.04 -9.24 6.21
N ALA A 44 12.59 -10.40 5.83
CA ALA A 44 11.77 -11.58 5.57
C ALA A 44 11.07 -12.06 6.84
N GLY A 45 11.79 -12.11 7.96
CA GLY A 45 11.22 -12.43 9.27
C GLY A 45 10.08 -11.47 9.66
N LYS A 46 10.31 -10.15 9.55
CA LYS A 46 9.28 -9.13 9.84
C LYS A 46 8.03 -9.32 8.99
N ARG A 47 8.18 -9.53 7.68
CA ARG A 47 7.03 -9.76 6.78
C ARG A 47 6.22 -10.98 7.22
N LEU A 48 6.88 -12.08 7.57
CA LEU A 48 6.18 -13.29 8.03
C LEU A 48 5.46 -13.06 9.36
N SER A 49 6.07 -12.35 10.32
CA SER A 49 5.39 -11.97 11.57
C SER A 49 4.13 -11.14 11.32
N ILE A 50 4.19 -10.12 10.45
CA ILE A 50 3.02 -9.29 10.13
C ILE A 50 1.90 -10.13 9.50
N MET A 51 2.26 -11.12 8.68
CA MET A 51 1.31 -12.02 8.04
C MET A 51 0.55 -12.90 9.05
N GLU A 52 1.14 -13.17 10.22
CA GLU A 52 0.53 -13.89 11.34
C GLU A 52 -0.33 -12.98 12.23
N GLU A 53 0.05 -11.71 12.38
CA GLU A 53 -0.61 -10.76 13.28
C GLU A 53 -1.95 -10.24 12.79
N THR A 54 -2.17 -10.15 11.46
CA THR A 54 -3.34 -9.48 10.92
C THR A 54 -3.82 -10.07 9.59
N ASP A 55 -5.13 -9.99 9.38
CA ASP A 55 -5.78 -10.33 8.11
C ASP A 55 -6.21 -9.11 7.28
N ASP A 56 -6.32 -7.94 7.91
CA ASP A 56 -6.64 -6.66 7.26
C ASP A 56 -5.65 -6.27 6.16
N GLY A 57 -6.17 -6.17 4.93
CA GLY A 57 -5.41 -5.81 3.74
C GLY A 57 -4.85 -4.39 3.75
N PHE A 58 -5.47 -3.45 4.48
CA PHE A 58 -4.97 -2.08 4.63
C PHE A 58 -3.72 -2.04 5.50
N LYS A 59 -3.77 -2.68 6.67
CA LYS A 59 -2.63 -2.79 7.57
C LYS A 59 -1.46 -3.50 6.90
N ILE A 60 -1.74 -4.57 6.17
CA ILE A 60 -0.72 -5.31 5.40
C ILE A 60 -0.06 -4.43 4.34
N SER A 61 -0.84 -3.61 3.63
CA SER A 61 -0.31 -2.68 2.63
C SER A 61 0.56 -1.58 3.27
N GLU A 62 0.19 -1.10 4.46
CA GLU A 62 0.96 -0.12 5.22
C GLU A 62 2.32 -0.68 5.67
N GLU A 63 2.33 -1.90 6.20
CA GLU A 63 3.55 -2.56 6.63
C GLU A 63 4.45 -2.98 5.45
N ASP A 64 3.87 -3.43 4.32
CA ASP A 64 4.64 -3.71 3.09
C ASP A 64 5.35 -2.42 2.59
N LEU A 65 4.71 -1.26 2.71
CA LEU A 65 5.30 0.04 2.37
C LEU A 65 6.43 0.42 3.34
N LYS A 66 6.26 0.21 4.64
CA LYS A 66 7.29 0.48 5.66
C LYS A 66 8.55 -0.36 5.42
N ILE A 67 8.37 -1.64 5.10
CA ILE A 67 9.47 -2.59 4.87
C ILE A 67 10.21 -2.29 3.57
N ARG A 68 9.50 -2.00 2.47
CA ARG A 68 10.15 -1.67 1.18
C ARG A 68 10.77 -0.28 1.16
N GLY A 69 10.29 0.60 2.02
CA GLY A 69 10.65 2.01 2.01
C GLY A 69 10.06 2.77 0.81
N PRO A 70 10.17 4.11 0.82
CA PRO A 70 9.55 4.99 -0.17
C PRO A 70 10.05 4.83 -1.61
N GLY A 71 11.21 4.22 -1.83
CA GLY A 71 11.87 4.16 -3.14
C GLY A 71 11.22 3.20 -4.15
N ASP A 72 10.43 2.23 -3.68
CA ASP A 72 9.95 1.11 -4.51
C ASP A 72 8.47 1.23 -4.94
N PHE A 73 7.79 2.32 -4.54
CA PHE A 73 6.34 2.54 -4.75
C PHE A 73 5.92 2.69 -6.22
N MET A 74 6.85 2.94 -7.16
CA MET A 74 6.50 3.26 -8.56
C MET A 74 7.10 2.33 -9.64
N GLY A 75 7.67 1.17 -9.29
CA GLY A 75 8.10 0.17 -10.28
C GLY A 75 9.18 0.65 -11.26
N THR A 76 9.82 1.78 -10.97
CA THR A 76 10.99 2.29 -11.68
C THR A 76 11.88 2.93 -10.64
N ARG A 77 13.18 2.61 -10.65
CA ARG A 77 14.23 3.51 -10.15
C ARG A 77 14.06 4.84 -10.87
N GLN A 78 13.17 5.71 -10.40
CA GLN A 78 12.98 7.02 -10.98
C GLN A 78 14.09 7.92 -10.45
N ALA A 79 15.20 7.93 -11.18
CA ALA A 79 16.18 9.00 -11.13
C ALA A 79 15.46 10.32 -11.48
N GLY A 80 14.90 11.02 -10.49
CA GLY A 80 14.22 12.29 -10.75
C GLY A 80 13.45 12.91 -9.58
N LEU A 81 13.05 12.13 -8.58
CA LEU A 81 12.57 12.67 -7.30
C LEU A 81 13.63 12.36 -6.24
N PRO A 82 14.15 13.36 -5.51
CA PRO A 82 15.09 13.08 -4.43
C PRO A 82 14.37 12.22 -3.39
N ASP A 83 14.84 10.99 -3.18
CA ASP A 83 14.33 10.01 -2.21
C ASP A 83 14.09 10.65 -0.82
N PHE A 84 14.90 11.65 -0.49
CA PHE A 84 14.83 12.45 0.71
C PHE A 84 13.51 13.22 0.93
N LYS A 85 12.86 13.75 -0.12
CA LYS A 85 11.63 14.56 0.06
C LYS A 85 10.41 13.70 0.40
N LEU A 86 10.35 12.48 -0.11
CA LEU A 86 9.22 11.57 0.15
C LEU A 86 9.41 10.82 1.48
N ALA A 87 10.64 10.43 1.82
CA ALA A 87 10.96 9.87 3.14
C ALA A 87 10.63 10.85 4.28
N TYR A 88 10.88 12.15 4.09
CA TYR A 88 10.51 13.18 5.06
C TYR A 88 8.98 13.30 5.23
N LEU A 89 8.22 13.22 4.14
CA LEU A 89 6.75 13.23 4.18
C LEU A 89 6.14 12.02 4.89
N LEU A 90 6.76 10.85 4.78
CA LEU A 90 6.30 9.62 5.46
C LEU A 90 6.73 9.58 6.94
N ASN A 91 7.87 10.18 7.29
CA ASN A 91 8.27 10.33 8.70
C ASN A 91 7.45 11.40 9.44
N GLU A 92 6.79 12.31 8.71
CA GLU A 92 5.83 13.24 9.27
C GLU A 92 4.40 12.67 9.19
N ASP A 93 4.13 11.62 9.98
CA ASP A 93 2.80 11.01 10.13
C ASP A 93 1.68 12.05 10.29
N LYS A 94 1.97 13.14 11.02
CA LYS A 94 1.02 14.24 11.28
C LYS A 94 0.65 15.00 10.01
N LEU A 95 1.60 15.26 9.11
CA LEU A 95 1.35 15.99 7.87
C LEU A 95 0.52 15.15 6.90
N MET A 96 0.83 13.85 6.80
CA MET A 96 0.07 12.92 5.97
C MET A 96 -1.35 12.71 6.49
N VAL A 97 -1.52 12.58 7.80
CA VAL A 97 -2.86 12.50 8.43
C VAL A 97 -3.64 13.79 8.22
N ALA A 98 -3.01 14.96 8.40
CA ALA A 98 -3.66 16.25 8.16
C ALA A 98 -4.04 16.45 6.68
N ALA A 99 -3.16 16.06 5.75
CA ALA A 99 -3.43 16.12 4.33
C ALA A 99 -4.60 15.21 3.93
N ARG A 100 -4.65 13.97 4.43
CA ARG A 100 -5.77 13.04 4.21
C ARG A 100 -7.08 13.60 4.77
N LYS A 101 -7.06 14.10 6.00
CA LYS A 101 -8.23 14.71 6.63
C LYS A 101 -8.74 15.89 5.80
N ARG A 102 -7.85 16.78 5.36
CA ARG A 102 -8.22 17.93 4.55
C ARG A 102 -8.76 17.52 3.18
N ALA A 103 -8.17 16.52 2.54
CA ALA A 103 -8.70 15.97 1.29
C ALA A 103 -10.12 15.42 1.47
N GLN A 104 -10.38 14.70 2.57
CA GLN A 104 -11.71 14.17 2.87
C GLN A 104 -12.74 15.28 3.13
N GLU A 105 -12.37 16.32 3.87
CA GLU A 105 -13.22 17.50 4.08
C GLU A 105 -13.57 18.19 2.76
N ILE A 106 -12.58 18.35 1.86
CA ILE A 106 -12.80 18.93 0.54
C ILE A 106 -13.76 18.06 -0.28
N LEU A 107 -13.59 16.74 -0.28
CA LEU A 107 -14.48 15.83 -1.01
C LEU A 107 -15.90 15.84 -0.43
N ASN A 108 -16.05 15.92 0.88
CA ASN A 108 -17.37 16.01 1.52
C ASN A 108 -18.07 17.34 1.21
N GLU A 109 -17.30 18.42 1.07
CA GLU A 109 -17.83 19.74 0.75
C GLU A 109 -18.15 19.91 -0.74
N ASP A 110 -17.25 19.44 -1.62
CA ASP A 110 -17.37 19.58 -3.06
C ASP A 110 -16.55 18.51 -3.81
N ILE A 111 -17.20 17.38 -4.04
CA ILE A 111 -16.67 16.23 -4.79
C ILE A 111 -16.18 16.66 -6.19
N SER A 112 -16.85 17.62 -6.81
CA SER A 112 -16.57 18.05 -8.19
C SER A 112 -15.46 19.09 -8.31
N LEU A 113 -14.99 19.61 -7.17
CA LEU A 113 -14.06 20.74 -7.06
C LEU A 113 -14.53 21.93 -7.94
N ALA A 114 -15.83 22.20 -7.97
CA ALA A 114 -16.45 23.32 -8.70
C ALA A 114 -16.31 24.65 -7.97
N LEU A 115 -16.24 24.65 -6.63
CA LEU A 115 -16.09 25.84 -5.81
C LEU A 115 -14.80 26.59 -6.16
N GLU A 116 -14.91 27.92 -6.19
CA GLU A 116 -13.83 28.82 -6.61
C GLU A 116 -12.55 28.63 -5.78
N LYS A 117 -12.71 28.40 -4.47
CA LYS A 117 -11.59 28.12 -3.54
C LYS A 117 -10.79 26.85 -3.86
N TYR A 118 -11.35 25.92 -4.65
CA TYR A 118 -10.69 24.66 -5.04
C TYR A 118 -10.21 24.63 -6.49
N GLN A 119 -10.39 25.71 -7.25
CA GLN A 119 -9.97 25.79 -8.65
C GLN A 119 -8.46 25.58 -8.84
N MET A 120 -7.63 26.08 -7.91
CA MET A 120 -6.19 25.88 -7.97
C MET A 120 -5.80 24.41 -7.74
N ILE A 121 -6.46 23.73 -6.79
CA ILE A 121 -6.26 22.30 -6.53
C ILE A 121 -6.65 21.50 -7.78
N LYS A 122 -7.82 21.80 -8.37
CA LYS A 122 -8.29 21.18 -9.61
C LYS A 122 -7.32 21.37 -10.77
N LYS A 123 -6.76 22.58 -10.93
CA LYS A 123 -5.76 22.89 -11.97
C LYS A 123 -4.48 22.09 -11.79
N ILE A 124 -3.97 21.98 -10.55
CA ILE A 124 -2.77 21.20 -10.24
C ILE A 124 -3.03 19.70 -10.45
N LEU A 125 -4.16 19.18 -9.99
CA LEU A 125 -4.56 17.79 -10.16
C LEU A 125 -4.65 17.44 -11.65
N LYS A 126 -5.35 18.27 -12.44
CA LYS A 126 -5.41 18.11 -13.90
C LYS A 126 -4.02 18.11 -14.52
N LYS A 127 -3.18 19.11 -14.23
CA LYS A 127 -1.84 19.22 -14.81
C LYS A 127 -0.93 18.03 -14.46
N ARG A 128 -1.02 17.51 -13.24
CA ARG A 128 -0.09 16.49 -12.72
C ARG A 128 -0.57 15.05 -12.96
N TRP A 129 -1.87 14.84 -13.16
CA TRP A 129 -2.47 13.51 -13.26
C TRP A 129 -3.24 13.25 -14.56
N LEU A 130 -3.39 14.22 -15.49
CA LEU A 130 -4.04 13.97 -16.79
C LEU A 130 -3.39 12.80 -17.55
N ASP A 131 -2.05 12.77 -17.60
CA ASP A 131 -1.32 11.73 -18.34
C ASP A 131 -1.43 10.34 -17.69
N LYS A 132 -1.63 10.29 -16.36
CA LYS A 132 -1.80 9.03 -15.61
C LYS A 132 -3.25 8.55 -15.55
N LEU A 133 -4.24 9.44 -15.58
CA LEU A 133 -5.67 9.09 -15.55
C LEU A 133 -6.17 8.52 -16.89
N ASN A 134 -5.54 8.88 -18.01
CA ASN A 134 -5.80 8.28 -19.31
C ASN A 134 -5.40 6.79 -19.39
N LEU A 135 -4.58 6.29 -18.46
CA LEU A 135 -4.21 4.86 -18.37
C LEU A 135 -5.26 4.00 -17.64
N THR A 136 -6.22 4.63 -16.94
CA THR A 136 -7.30 3.94 -16.22
C THR A 136 -8.63 3.93 -16.97
N SER A 137 -8.69 4.55 -18.16
CA SER A 137 -9.84 4.50 -19.06
C SER A 137 -9.55 3.64 -20.29
N ILE A 138 -9.11 2.40 -20.06
CA ILE A 138 -9.12 1.35 -21.07
C ILE A 138 -10.18 0.35 -20.62
N SER A 139 -11.32 0.40 -21.31
CA SER A 139 -12.33 -0.66 -21.37
C SER A 139 -11.73 -1.95 -21.92
#